data_AF-A0A2A5EYN0-F1
#
_entry.id   AF-A0A2A5EYN0-F1
#
_cell.length_a   1.000
_cell.length_b   1.000
_cell.length_c   1.000
_cell.angle_alpha   90.00
_cell.angle_beta   90.00
_cell.angle_gamma   90.00
#
_symmetry.space_group_name_H-M   'P 1'
#
loop_
_entity.id
_entity.type
_entity.pdbx_description
1 polymer ?
#
loop_
_entity_poly.entity_id
_entity_poly.type
_entity_poly.pdbx_seq_one_letter_code
_entity_poly.pdbx_strand_id
1 'polypeptide(L)'
;MRFLLILLILPTLSVAEPRTVLPENVLSAITADWNNDGQKDRAILVDNPIEGVAELYIYTGEDRGFFEHSSTPEIAWSGSMWGQQPSLEINSDGDLLVKSTNHGMGRTRWFQTLTITYRNGAFVVARFNHSYYDSLDPNDNGECDINLLSGRGLTLRGEETPRDIILPARVIPASEWNTDIFPEECF
;
A
#
# COMPACT_ATOMS: atom_id res chain seq x y z
N MET A 1 44.65 45.20 -15.08
CA MET A 1 44.42 43.90 -15.73
C MET A 1 43.78 42.98 -14.70
N ARG A 2 42.44 42.90 -14.65
CA ARG A 2 41.69 42.07 -13.70
C ARG A 2 41.40 40.73 -14.38
N PHE A 3 42.03 39.66 -13.92
CA PHE A 3 41.72 38.30 -14.34
C PHE A 3 40.40 37.87 -13.69
N LEU A 4 39.38 37.59 -14.51
CA LEU A 4 38.11 37.01 -14.05
C LEU A 4 38.27 35.49 -14.02
N LEU A 5 38.28 34.91 -12.82
CA LEU A 5 38.35 33.47 -12.60
C LEU A 5 36.93 32.89 -12.76
N ILE A 6 36.69 32.12 -13.81
CA ILE A 6 35.42 31.40 -14.02
C ILE A 6 35.50 30.08 -13.23
N LEU A 7 34.69 29.97 -12.18
CA LEU A 7 34.54 28.75 -11.39
C LEU A 7 33.58 27.79 -12.12
N LEU A 8 34.12 26.71 -12.70
CA LEU A 8 33.34 25.64 -13.32
C LEU A 8 32.70 24.78 -12.21
N ILE A 9 31.39 24.95 -12.01
CA ILE A 9 30.59 24.08 -11.14
C ILE A 9 30.29 22.82 -11.96
N LEU A 10 31.04 21.75 -11.72
CA LEU A 10 30.72 20.44 -12.29
C LEU A 10 29.49 19.88 -11.56
N PRO A 11 28.40 19.51 -12.27
CA PRO A 11 27.26 18.86 -11.64
C PRO A 11 27.73 17.50 -11.10
N THR A 12 27.60 17.29 -9.79
CA THR A 12 27.79 15.97 -9.20
C THR A 12 26.63 15.10 -9.66
N LEU A 13 26.93 14.12 -10.51
CA LEU A 13 26.01 13.02 -10.79
C LEU A 13 25.85 12.24 -9.48
N SER A 14 24.74 12.47 -8.78
CA SER A 14 24.33 11.63 -7.66
C SER A 14 23.93 10.29 -8.25
N VAL A 15 24.78 9.28 -8.10
CA VAL A 15 24.40 7.90 -8.37
C VAL A 15 23.58 7.47 -7.16
N ALA A 16 22.30 7.17 -7.37
CA ALA A 16 21.47 6.61 -6.31
C ALA A 16 22.11 5.29 -5.85
N GLU A 17 22.41 5.18 -4.55
CA GLU A 17 22.95 3.93 -4.02
C GLU A 17 21.90 2.82 -4.13
N PRO A 18 22.32 1.56 -4.38
CA PRO A 18 21.41 0.44 -4.38
C PRO A 18 20.68 0.37 -3.04
N ARG A 19 19.34 0.33 -3.08
CA ARG A 19 18.55 0.19 -1.86
C ARG A 19 18.86 -1.16 -1.24
N THR A 20 19.23 -1.15 0.04
CA THR A 20 19.53 -2.38 0.78
C THR A 20 18.31 -2.78 1.59
N VAL A 21 17.70 -3.91 1.24
CA VAL A 21 16.66 -4.56 2.05
C VAL A 21 17.30 -5.67 2.85
N LEU A 22 17.18 -5.60 4.17
CA LEU A 22 17.62 -6.65 5.07
C LEU A 22 16.62 -7.82 5.00
N PRO A 23 17.07 -9.05 4.71
CA PRO A 23 16.17 -10.21 4.58
C PRO A 23 15.29 -10.45 5.82
N GLU A 24 15.79 -10.14 7.01
CA GLU A 24 15.04 -10.24 8.28
C GLU A 24 13.84 -9.29 8.37
N ASN A 25 13.84 -8.21 7.58
CA ASN A 25 12.73 -7.25 7.53
C ASN A 25 11.69 -7.63 6.47
N VAL A 26 11.92 -8.65 5.66
CA VAL A 26 10.93 -9.06 4.64
C VAL A 26 9.76 -9.76 5.32
N LEU A 27 8.59 -9.13 5.28
CA LEU A 27 7.35 -9.65 5.87
C LEU A 27 6.65 -10.64 4.93
N SER A 28 6.61 -10.31 3.63
CA SER A 28 5.96 -11.15 2.62
C SER A 28 6.53 -10.87 1.24
N ALA A 29 6.49 -11.89 0.36
CA ALA A 29 6.80 -11.74 -1.04
C ALA A 29 5.85 -12.58 -1.88
N ILE A 30 5.29 -11.97 -2.93
CA ILE A 30 4.35 -12.60 -3.86
C ILE A 30 4.85 -12.43 -5.28
N THR A 31 4.60 -13.42 -6.12
CA THR A 31 4.97 -13.41 -7.54
C THR A 31 3.75 -13.80 -8.37
N ALA A 32 3.38 -12.96 -9.34
CA ALA A 32 2.24 -13.15 -10.25
C ALA A 32 2.51 -12.44 -11.57
N ASP A 33 1.60 -12.55 -12.54
CA ASP A 33 1.68 -11.79 -13.80
C ASP A 33 0.56 -10.73 -13.75
N TRP A 34 0.87 -9.55 -13.20
CA TRP A 34 -0.14 -8.50 -12.99
C TRP A 34 -0.33 -7.67 -14.26
N ASN A 35 0.72 -7.48 -15.04
CA ASN A 35 0.67 -6.71 -16.29
C ASN A 35 0.19 -7.55 -17.50
N ASN A 36 0.02 -8.86 -17.35
CA ASN A 36 -0.39 -9.82 -18.38
C ASN A 36 0.56 -9.85 -19.59
N ASP A 37 1.87 -9.67 -19.36
CA ASP A 37 2.88 -9.75 -20.41
C ASP A 37 3.45 -11.18 -20.60
N GLY A 38 2.98 -12.14 -19.79
CA GLY A 38 3.42 -13.53 -19.81
C GLY A 38 4.64 -13.82 -18.93
N GLN A 39 5.25 -12.79 -18.34
CA GLN A 39 6.35 -12.89 -17.39
C GLN A 39 5.83 -12.76 -15.97
N LYS A 40 6.68 -13.06 -14.99
CA LYS A 40 6.32 -12.93 -13.58
C LYS A 40 6.87 -11.64 -13.02
N ASP A 41 5.99 -10.88 -12.40
CA ASP A 41 6.23 -9.73 -11.54
C ASP A 41 6.40 -10.17 -10.08
N ARG A 42 6.91 -9.27 -9.24
CA ARG A 42 7.13 -9.54 -7.82
C ARG A 42 6.75 -8.35 -6.95
N ALA A 43 5.97 -8.62 -5.91
CA ALA A 43 5.72 -7.70 -4.81
C ALA A 43 6.48 -8.16 -3.57
N ILE A 44 7.16 -7.24 -2.89
CA ILE A 44 7.89 -7.50 -1.64
C ILE A 44 7.41 -6.47 -0.62
N LEU A 45 6.92 -6.95 0.52
CA LEU A 45 6.54 -6.13 1.66
C LEU A 45 7.65 -6.22 2.71
N VAL A 46 8.18 -5.06 3.10
CA VAL A 46 9.33 -4.94 4.00
C VAL A 46 8.92 -4.12 5.22
N ASP A 47 9.23 -4.62 6.40
CA ASP A 47 9.00 -3.92 7.66
C ASP A 47 9.97 -2.76 7.83
N ASN A 48 9.45 -1.62 8.27
CA ASN A 48 10.23 -0.51 8.79
C ASN A 48 9.85 -0.30 10.27
N PRO A 49 10.46 -1.05 11.20
CA PRO A 49 10.06 -1.06 12.60
C PRO A 49 10.37 0.25 13.33
N ILE A 50 11.23 1.12 12.76
CA ILE A 50 11.54 2.43 13.33
C ILE A 50 10.36 3.37 13.12
N GLU A 51 9.79 3.36 11.92
CA GLU A 51 8.67 4.23 11.54
C GLU A 51 7.30 3.59 11.83
N GLY A 52 7.24 2.29 12.13
CA GLY A 52 5.99 1.59 12.44
C GLY A 52 5.09 1.38 11.21
N VAL A 53 5.71 1.27 10.04
CA VAL A 53 5.07 1.10 8.73
C VAL A 53 5.75 -0.01 7.96
N ALA A 54 5.09 -0.52 6.93
CA ALA A 54 5.70 -1.38 5.94
C ALA A 54 5.81 -0.68 4.59
N GLU A 55 6.90 -0.99 3.90
CA GLU A 55 7.25 -0.51 2.57
C GLU A 55 6.88 -1.58 1.53
N LEU A 56 6.25 -1.19 0.43
CA LEU A 56 5.97 -2.07 -0.69
C LEU A 56 6.93 -1.79 -1.84
N TYR A 57 7.53 -2.84 -2.36
CA TYR A 57 8.29 -2.82 -3.60
C TYR A 57 7.58 -3.67 -4.63
N ILE A 58 7.39 -3.14 -5.83
CA ILE A 58 6.86 -3.88 -6.96
C ILE A 58 7.89 -3.88 -8.07
N TYR A 59 8.23 -5.07 -8.54
CA TYR A 59 9.13 -5.31 -9.65
C TYR A 59 8.35 -5.94 -10.80
N THR A 60 8.60 -5.49 -12.03
CA THR A 60 8.08 -6.16 -13.22
C THR A 60 9.10 -7.14 -13.78
N GLY A 61 8.62 -8.27 -14.28
CA GLY A 61 9.45 -9.26 -14.96
C GLY A 61 9.82 -8.83 -16.37
N GLU A 62 11.08 -9.03 -16.74
CA GLU A 62 11.58 -8.88 -18.11
C GLU A 62 12.55 -10.03 -18.45
N ASP A 63 12.88 -10.20 -19.74
CA ASP A 63 13.72 -11.29 -20.26
C ASP A 63 15.02 -11.52 -19.47
N ARG A 64 15.53 -10.46 -18.82
CA ARG A 64 16.82 -10.44 -18.12
C ARG A 64 16.71 -10.34 -16.60
N GLY A 65 15.50 -10.37 -16.02
CA GLY A 65 15.31 -10.34 -14.57
C GLY A 65 14.14 -9.48 -14.13
N PHE A 66 14.28 -8.88 -12.96
CA PHE A 66 13.26 -8.04 -12.34
C PHE A 66 13.75 -6.60 -12.29
N PHE A 67 12.90 -5.65 -12.66
CA PHE A 67 13.18 -4.21 -12.58
C PHE A 67 12.18 -3.56 -11.65
N GLU A 68 12.66 -2.69 -10.76
CA GLU A 68 11.78 -1.97 -9.84
C GLU A 68 10.85 -1.08 -10.64
N HIS A 69 9.55 -1.36 -10.55
CA HIS A 69 8.50 -0.58 -11.20
C HIS A 69 8.05 0.55 -10.29
N SER A 70 7.83 0.25 -9.01
CA SER A 70 7.45 1.24 -8.00
C SER A 70 7.85 0.83 -6.59
N SER A 71 7.99 1.83 -5.73
CA SER A 71 8.17 1.67 -4.29
C SER A 71 7.23 2.60 -3.53
N THR A 72 6.62 2.11 -2.44
CA THR A 72 5.72 2.87 -1.58
C THR A 72 6.20 2.78 -0.13
N PRO A 73 6.77 3.85 0.45
CA PRO A 73 7.37 3.80 1.80
C PRO A 73 6.38 3.54 2.95
N GLU A 74 5.13 3.94 2.80
CA GLU A 74 4.14 3.88 3.89
C GLU A 74 2.86 3.19 3.41
N ILE A 75 2.99 2.00 2.80
CA ILE A 75 1.83 1.33 2.20
C ILE A 75 0.85 0.83 3.27
N ALA A 76 1.35 0.50 4.45
CA ALA A 76 0.60 -0.17 5.50
C ALA A 76 1.19 0.15 6.86
N TRP A 77 0.34 0.27 7.87
CA TRP A 77 0.78 0.27 9.27
C TRP A 77 1.38 -1.08 9.65
N SER A 78 2.45 -1.06 10.44
CA SER A 78 3.13 -2.24 10.96
C SER A 78 3.41 -2.12 12.45
N GLY A 79 2.71 -2.91 13.25
CA GLY A 79 2.94 -2.97 14.69
C GLY A 79 3.89 -4.10 15.08
N SER A 80 4.57 -3.92 16.22
CA SER A 80 5.61 -4.84 16.70
C SER A 80 5.08 -6.12 17.36
N MET A 81 3.77 -6.24 17.53
CA MET A 81 3.16 -7.37 18.24
C MET A 81 2.51 -8.38 17.30
N TRP A 82 2.37 -9.61 17.77
CA TRP A 82 1.61 -10.62 17.02
C TRP A 82 0.18 -10.12 16.79
N GLY A 83 -0.26 -10.19 15.54
CA GLY A 83 -1.56 -9.74 15.10
C GLY A 83 -1.58 -8.28 14.63
N GLN A 84 -0.39 -7.72 14.41
CA GLN A 84 -0.18 -6.37 13.91
C GLN A 84 0.70 -6.27 12.66
N GLN A 85 1.29 -7.40 12.25
CA GLN A 85 2.16 -7.43 11.07
C GLN A 85 1.31 -7.42 9.79
N PRO A 86 1.62 -6.54 8.83
CA PRO A 86 0.93 -6.51 7.56
C PRO A 86 1.40 -7.67 6.68
N SER A 87 0.61 -7.97 5.65
CA SER A 87 0.87 -9.10 4.75
C SER A 87 0.38 -8.82 3.33
N LEU A 88 0.84 -9.66 2.40
CA LEU A 88 0.38 -9.65 1.02
C LEU A 88 -0.47 -10.89 0.73
N GLU A 89 -1.44 -10.73 -0.16
CA GLU A 89 -2.25 -11.83 -0.72
C GLU A 89 -2.60 -11.52 -2.18
N ILE A 90 -3.10 -12.50 -2.93
CA ILE A 90 -3.73 -12.30 -4.24
C ILE A 90 -5.19 -12.71 -4.13
N ASN A 91 -6.11 -11.85 -4.57
CA ASN A 91 -7.53 -12.18 -4.59
C ASN A 91 -7.90 -13.10 -5.77
N SER A 92 -9.17 -13.49 -5.88
CA SER A 92 -9.66 -14.33 -6.98
C SER A 92 -9.55 -13.68 -8.37
N ASP A 93 -9.50 -12.35 -8.42
CA ASP A 93 -9.40 -11.57 -9.65
C ASP A 93 -7.94 -11.38 -10.11
N GLY A 94 -6.97 -11.84 -9.31
CA GLY A 94 -5.54 -11.72 -9.59
C GLY A 94 -4.91 -10.42 -9.07
N ASP A 95 -5.69 -9.54 -8.41
CA ASP A 95 -5.17 -8.30 -7.85
C ASP A 95 -4.32 -8.56 -6.60
N LEU A 96 -3.32 -7.70 -6.40
CA LEU A 96 -2.48 -7.70 -5.20
C LEU A 96 -3.26 -7.08 -4.02
N LEU A 97 -3.33 -7.78 -2.90
CA LEU A 97 -3.88 -7.26 -1.66
C LEU A 97 -2.76 -6.91 -0.69
N VAL A 98 -2.80 -5.71 -0.14
CA VAL A 98 -1.97 -5.31 1.00
C VAL A 98 -2.86 -5.23 2.24
N LYS A 99 -2.62 -6.09 3.21
CA LYS A 99 -3.43 -6.22 4.42
C LYS A 99 -2.69 -5.65 5.62
N SER A 100 -3.34 -4.77 6.37
CA SER A 100 -2.89 -4.29 7.68
C SER A 100 -3.98 -4.53 8.72
N THR A 101 -3.60 -4.70 9.99
CA THR A 101 -4.57 -5.03 11.04
C THR A 101 -4.00 -4.69 12.40
N ASN A 102 -4.86 -4.35 13.36
CA ASN A 102 -4.55 -4.54 14.78
C ASN A 102 -5.61 -5.44 15.39
N HIS A 103 -5.35 -6.75 15.40
CA HIS A 103 -6.21 -7.71 16.11
C HIS A 103 -5.51 -8.32 17.34
N GLY A 104 -4.29 -7.91 17.65
CA GLY A 104 -3.52 -8.42 18.79
C GLY A 104 -3.70 -7.62 20.07
N MET A 105 -3.88 -6.30 19.96
CA MET A 105 -3.77 -5.39 21.11
C MET A 105 -4.83 -4.31 21.14
N GLY A 106 -5.22 -3.92 22.36
CA GLY A 106 -6.23 -2.90 22.58
C GLY A 106 -7.66 -3.45 22.47
N ARG A 107 -8.60 -2.58 22.82
CA ARG A 107 -10.03 -2.90 22.87
C ARG A 107 -10.63 -2.97 21.47
N THR A 108 -10.33 -1.97 20.65
CA THR A 108 -10.80 -1.87 19.26
C THR A 108 -9.87 -2.67 18.35
N ARG A 109 -10.44 -3.64 17.65
CA ARG A 109 -9.76 -4.43 16.63
C ARG A 109 -10.08 -3.84 15.28
N TRP A 110 -9.11 -3.78 14.38
CA TRP A 110 -9.35 -3.30 13.03
C TRP A 110 -8.58 -4.09 11.97
N PHE A 111 -9.11 -4.06 10.76
CA PHE A 111 -8.54 -4.67 9.56
C PHE A 111 -8.66 -3.69 8.42
N GLN A 112 -7.65 -3.63 7.58
CA GLN A 112 -7.63 -2.82 6.38
C GLN A 112 -7.02 -3.63 5.24
N THR A 113 -7.60 -3.49 4.06
CA THR A 113 -7.09 -4.08 2.82
C THR A 113 -7.07 -3.03 1.73
N LEU A 114 -5.90 -2.84 1.13
CA LEU A 114 -5.76 -2.15 -0.15
C LEU A 114 -5.76 -3.19 -1.26
N THR A 115 -6.63 -3.04 -2.24
CA THR A 115 -6.55 -3.79 -3.51
C THR A 115 -5.75 -2.95 -4.50
N ILE A 116 -4.60 -3.47 -4.92
CA ILE A 116 -3.71 -2.89 -5.92
C ILE A 116 -3.88 -3.67 -7.23
N THR A 117 -4.14 -2.95 -8.31
CA THR A 117 -4.33 -3.53 -9.65
C THR A 117 -3.42 -2.84 -10.66
N TYR A 118 -3.04 -3.54 -11.73
CA TYR A 118 -2.24 -2.97 -12.80
C TYR A 118 -3.13 -2.43 -13.92
N ARG A 119 -3.07 -1.12 -14.18
CA ARG A 119 -3.86 -0.46 -15.22
C ARG A 119 -3.05 0.63 -15.90
N ASN A 120 -3.16 0.69 -17.23
CA ASN A 120 -2.56 1.75 -18.05
C ASN A 120 -1.06 1.97 -17.78
N GLY A 121 -0.31 0.90 -17.51
CA GLY A 121 1.13 0.98 -17.27
C GLY A 121 1.56 1.21 -15.82
N ALA A 122 0.61 1.28 -14.88
CA ALA A 122 0.89 1.57 -13.48
C ALA A 122 0.11 0.67 -12.50
N PHE A 123 0.71 0.40 -11.34
CA PHE A 123 0.02 -0.16 -10.19
C PHE A 123 -0.77 0.96 -9.49
N VAL A 124 -2.06 0.75 -9.28
CA VAL A 124 -2.97 1.75 -8.70
C VAL A 124 -3.81 1.13 -7.58
N VAL A 125 -4.15 1.93 -6.57
CA VAL A 125 -5.05 1.51 -5.49
C VAL A 125 -6.48 1.54 -6.03
N ALA A 126 -7.06 0.37 -6.23
CA ALA A 126 -8.38 0.19 -6.83
C ALA A 126 -9.51 0.28 -5.82
N ARG A 127 -9.29 -0.32 -4.65
CA ARG A 127 -10.27 -0.45 -3.58
C ARG A 127 -9.59 -0.30 -2.22
N PHE A 128 -10.31 0.34 -1.32
CA PHE A 128 -9.97 0.47 0.09
C PHE A 128 -11.08 -0.20 0.91
N ASN A 129 -10.73 -1.20 1.70
CA ASN A 129 -11.62 -1.81 2.68
C ASN A 129 -11.05 -1.58 4.08
N HIS A 130 -11.90 -1.16 5.00
CA HIS A 130 -11.57 -1.02 6.41
C HIS A 130 -12.74 -1.53 7.25
N SER A 131 -12.44 -2.28 8.30
CA SER A 131 -13.43 -2.69 9.28
C SER A 131 -12.85 -2.61 10.69
N TYR A 132 -13.72 -2.37 11.66
CA TYR A 132 -13.36 -2.40 13.07
C TYR A 132 -14.48 -2.97 13.91
N TYR A 133 -14.13 -3.47 15.09
CA TYR A 133 -15.07 -3.81 16.13
C TYR A 133 -14.47 -3.62 17.51
N ASP A 134 -15.30 -3.27 18.48
CA ASP A 134 -14.97 -3.25 19.88
C ASP A 134 -15.17 -4.64 20.50
N SER A 135 -14.15 -5.14 21.21
CA SER A 135 -14.18 -6.48 21.81
C SER A 135 -15.09 -6.61 23.04
N LEU A 136 -15.62 -5.51 23.58
CA LEU A 136 -16.50 -5.48 24.76
C LEU A 136 -17.89 -4.94 24.46
N ASP A 137 -18.05 -4.10 23.44
CA ASP A 137 -19.33 -3.55 22.98
C ASP A 137 -19.63 -4.03 21.55
N PRO A 138 -20.51 -5.01 21.37
CA PRO A 138 -20.79 -5.56 20.04
C PRO A 138 -21.46 -4.55 19.10
N ASN A 139 -22.02 -3.44 19.62
CA ASN A 139 -22.65 -2.41 18.80
C ASN A 139 -21.68 -1.35 18.31
N ASP A 140 -20.47 -1.30 18.87
CA ASP A 140 -19.40 -0.42 18.44
C ASP A 140 -18.53 -1.14 17.40
N ASN A 141 -19.04 -1.16 16.17
CA ASN A 141 -18.38 -1.76 15.03
C ASN A 141 -18.66 -0.95 13.75
N GLY A 142 -17.88 -1.19 12.71
CA GLY A 142 -18.15 -0.60 11.42
C GLY A 142 -17.35 -1.21 10.28
N GLU A 143 -17.81 -0.92 9.07
CA GLU A 143 -17.19 -1.32 7.83
C GLU A 143 -17.25 -0.17 6.82
N CYS A 144 -16.22 -0.09 5.98
CA CYS A 144 -16.12 0.81 4.86
C CYS A 144 -15.49 0.05 3.69
N ASP A 145 -16.18 -0.05 2.56
CA ASP A 145 -15.63 -0.59 1.30
C ASP A 145 -15.86 0.44 0.20
N ILE A 146 -14.78 0.98 -0.34
CA ILE A 146 -14.81 1.99 -1.40
C ILE A 146 -14.01 1.49 -2.59
N ASN A 147 -14.65 1.42 -3.75
CA ASN A 147 -13.98 1.33 -5.03
C ASN A 147 -13.55 2.74 -5.48
N LEU A 148 -12.27 3.04 -5.37
CA LEU A 148 -11.71 4.36 -5.67
C LEU A 148 -11.79 4.67 -7.18
N LEU A 149 -11.75 3.65 -8.03
CA LEU A 149 -11.82 3.81 -9.49
C LEU A 149 -13.21 4.20 -9.97
N SER A 150 -14.27 3.79 -9.27
CA SER A 150 -15.65 4.20 -9.58
C SER A 150 -16.14 5.34 -8.68
N GLY A 151 -15.45 5.60 -7.56
CA GLY A 151 -15.88 6.53 -6.53
C GLY A 151 -17.13 6.07 -5.79
N ARG A 152 -17.43 4.76 -5.80
CA ARG A 152 -18.61 4.20 -5.14
C ARG A 152 -18.20 3.24 -4.05
N GLY A 153 -18.97 3.24 -2.97
CA GLY A 153 -18.74 2.36 -1.84
C GLY A 153 -19.94 2.22 -0.94
N LEU A 154 -19.75 1.49 0.14
CA LEU A 154 -20.71 1.32 1.22
C LEU A 154 -20.00 1.52 2.55
N THR A 155 -20.71 2.12 3.51
CA THR A 155 -20.31 2.12 4.91
C THR A 155 -21.43 1.61 5.80
N LEU A 156 -21.05 0.88 6.84
CA LEU A 156 -21.92 0.37 7.88
C LEU A 156 -21.35 0.79 9.24
N ARG A 157 -22.23 1.16 10.18
CA ARG A 157 -21.87 1.45 11.57
C ARG A 157 -22.88 0.81 12.51
N GLY A 158 -22.41 -0.03 13.43
CA GLY A 158 -23.26 -0.74 14.38
C GLY A 158 -24.40 -1.48 13.69
N GLU A 159 -25.62 -1.28 14.18
CA GLU A 159 -26.85 -1.87 13.62
C GLU A 159 -27.56 -0.99 12.57
N GLU A 160 -26.90 0.07 12.08
CA GLU A 160 -27.50 0.95 11.07
C GLU A 160 -27.68 0.25 9.71
N THR A 161 -28.53 0.82 8.85
CA THR A 161 -28.60 0.37 7.45
C THR A 161 -27.35 0.85 6.70
N PRO A 162 -26.72 0.01 5.84
CA PRO A 162 -25.60 0.45 5.02
C PRO A 162 -25.91 1.73 4.24
N ARG A 163 -24.96 2.65 4.21
CA ARG A 163 -25.05 3.93 3.50
C ARG A 163 -24.15 3.91 2.27
N ASP A 164 -24.69 4.38 1.15
CA ASP A 164 -23.91 4.56 -0.07
C ASP A 164 -22.88 5.69 0.10
N ILE A 165 -21.66 5.42 -0.34
CA ILE A 165 -20.60 6.42 -0.52
C ILE A 165 -20.54 6.77 -2.01
N ILE A 166 -20.56 8.07 -2.31
CA ILE A 166 -20.38 8.60 -3.66
C ILE A 166 -19.32 9.70 -3.62
N LEU A 167 -18.23 9.47 -4.35
CA LEU A 167 -17.07 10.33 -4.44
C LEU A 167 -16.65 10.50 -5.89
N PRO A 168 -15.86 11.55 -6.21
CA PRO A 168 -15.17 11.59 -7.49
C PRO A 168 -14.30 10.35 -7.64
N ALA A 169 -14.41 9.67 -8.78
CA ALA A 169 -13.49 8.60 -9.13
C ALA A 169 -12.04 9.13 -9.14
N ARG A 170 -11.12 8.39 -8.53
CA ARG A 170 -9.70 8.74 -8.45
C ARG A 170 -8.87 7.53 -8.83
N VAL A 171 -7.81 7.77 -9.57
CA VAL A 171 -6.77 6.79 -9.84
C VAL A 171 -5.58 7.23 -8.99
N ILE A 172 -5.34 6.51 -7.89
CA ILE A 172 -4.23 6.79 -6.99
C ILE A 172 -3.11 5.80 -7.33
N PRO A 173 -1.97 6.24 -7.87
CA PRO A 173 -0.81 5.38 -8.02
C PRO A 173 -0.43 4.76 -6.69
N ALA A 174 -0.10 3.46 -6.66
CA ALA A 174 0.30 2.80 -5.42
C ALA A 174 1.52 3.49 -4.76
N SER A 175 2.41 4.06 -5.57
CA SER A 175 3.57 4.84 -5.12
C SER A 175 3.23 6.16 -4.42
N GLU A 176 2.00 6.67 -4.60
CA GLU A 176 1.52 7.90 -3.97
C GLU A 176 0.68 7.64 -2.72
N TRP A 177 0.41 6.37 -2.40
CA TRP A 177 -0.29 6.00 -1.19
C TRP A 177 0.59 6.20 0.05
N ASN A 178 -0.03 6.61 1.16
CA ASN A 178 0.55 6.58 2.50
C ASN A 178 -0.54 6.30 3.55
N THR A 179 -0.15 6.05 4.79
CA THR A 179 -1.10 5.74 5.87
C THR A 179 -1.94 6.93 6.32
N ASP A 180 -1.71 8.15 5.85
CA ASP A 180 -2.57 9.31 6.14
C ASP A 180 -3.68 9.50 5.10
N ILE A 181 -3.58 8.85 3.94
CA ILE A 181 -4.60 8.85 2.88
C ILE A 181 -5.70 7.86 3.27
N PHE A 182 -6.47 8.21 4.31
CA PHE A 182 -7.70 7.54 4.66
C PHE A 182 -8.89 8.28 4.01
N PRO A 183 -9.81 7.58 3.31
CA PRO A 183 -11.05 8.22 2.86
C PRO A 183 -11.83 8.74 4.07
N GLU A 184 -12.01 10.06 4.16
CA GLU A 184 -12.70 10.72 5.28
C GLU A 184 -14.13 10.20 5.45
N GLU A 185 -14.74 9.74 4.36
CA GLU A 185 -16.10 9.21 4.32
C GLU A 185 -16.27 7.88 5.04
N CYS A 186 -15.17 7.22 5.42
CA CYS A 186 -15.19 6.04 6.27
C CYS A 186 -15.38 6.35 7.77
N PHE A 187 -15.34 7.64 8.19
CA PHE A 187 -15.33 8.06 9.60
C PHE A 187 -16.42 9.08 9.96
#